data_AF-A0A2N2T6Y0-F1
#
_entry.id   AF-A0A2N2T6Y0-F1
#
_cell.length_a   1.000
_cell.length_b   1.000
_cell.length_c   1.000
_cell.angle_alpha   90.00
_cell.angle_beta   90.00
_cell.angle_gamma   90.00
#
_symmetry.space_group_name_H-M   'P 1'
#
loop_
_entity.id
_entity.type
_entity.pdbx_description
1 polymer ?
#
loop_
_entity_poly.entity_id
_entity_poly.type
_entity_poly.pdbx_seq_one_letter_code
_entity_poly.pdbx_strand_id
1 'polypeptide(L)'
;MQLMQRERVAPLADLPQRWLLLEAAHVLGQTRLRPHLVTHAQMLALGWETRDGREVLGQLLRLLLVPLGHLTGRLPLGNAGRSNISAFQTMPIREDIAALIEQVAQAVDGTR
;
A
#
# COMPACT_ATOMS: atom_id res chain seq x y z
N MET A 1 -2.69 7.54 6.37
CA MET A 1 -1.52 8.39 6.64
C MET A 1 -0.68 7.88 7.81
N GLN A 2 -1.25 7.52 8.96
CA GLN A 2 -0.47 6.96 10.09
C GLN A 2 0.27 5.66 9.75
N LEU A 3 -0.33 4.76 8.96
CA LEU A 3 0.34 3.53 8.46
C LEU A 3 1.63 3.83 7.66
N MET A 4 1.58 4.84 6.78
CA MET A 4 2.75 5.30 6.02
C MET A 4 3.82 5.91 6.93
N GLN A 5 3.42 6.67 7.94
CA GLN A 5 4.37 7.24 8.92
C GLN A 5 5.04 6.14 9.74
N ARG A 6 4.26 5.14 10.19
CA ARG A 6 4.77 3.96 10.90
C ARG A 6 5.75 3.16 10.05
N GLU A 7 5.52 3.05 8.75
CA GLU A 7 6.47 2.38 7.86
C GLU A 7 7.82 3.11 7.82
N ARG A 8 7.83 4.43 7.65
CA ARG A 8 9.08 5.22 7.56
C ARG A 8 9.98 5.14 8.78
N VAL A 9 9.39 4.90 9.95
CA VAL A 9 10.14 4.79 11.22
C VAL A 9 10.44 3.33 11.59
N ALA A 10 9.85 2.36 10.90
CA ALA A 10 10.14 0.96 11.12
C ALA A 10 11.53 0.62 10.57
N PRO A 11 12.35 -0.15 11.32
CA PRO A 11 13.70 -0.48 10.89
C PRO A 11 13.66 -1.37 9.65
N LEU A 12 14.68 -1.24 8.79
CA LEU A 12 14.88 -2.14 7.64
C LEU A 12 14.97 -3.62 8.02
N ALA A 13 15.45 -3.92 9.22
CA ALA A 13 15.51 -5.27 9.75
C ALA A 13 14.12 -5.93 9.86
N ASP A 14 13.05 -5.13 9.91
CA ASP A 14 11.67 -5.59 9.93
C ASP A 14 10.96 -5.29 8.60
N LEU A 15 11.58 -5.77 7.52
CA LEU A 15 11.07 -5.61 6.16
C LEU A 15 9.64 -6.17 5.97
N PRO A 16 9.27 -7.34 6.53
CA PRO A 16 7.90 -7.85 6.44
C PRO A 16 6.88 -6.87 7.02
N GLN A 17 7.18 -6.26 8.17
CA GLN A 17 6.29 -5.27 8.78
C GLN A 17 6.18 -3.99 7.96
N ARG A 18 7.28 -3.50 7.38
CA ARG A 18 7.25 -2.33 6.47
C ARG A 18 6.34 -2.59 5.27
N TRP A 19 6.43 -3.77 4.66
CA TRP A 19 5.53 -4.13 3.56
C TRP A 19 4.09 -4.22 4.01
N LEU A 20 3.80 -4.89 5.13
CA LEU A 20 2.43 -5.01 5.64
C LEU A 20 1.80 -3.64 5.92
N LEU A 21 2.58 -2.69 6.45
CA LEU A 21 2.14 -1.31 6.66
C LEU A 21 1.80 -0.58 5.34
N LEU A 22 2.60 -0.77 4.29
CA LEU A 22 2.31 -0.18 2.97
C LEU A 22 1.13 -0.86 2.28
N GLU A 23 1.02 -2.18 2.33
CA GLU A 23 -0.13 -2.93 1.79
C GLU A 23 -1.43 -2.48 2.45
N ALA A 24 -1.45 -2.35 3.79
CA ALA A 24 -2.58 -1.80 4.52
C ALA A 24 -2.86 -0.33 4.16
N ALA A 25 -1.83 0.51 4.05
CA ALA A 25 -1.98 1.89 3.61
C ALA A 25 -2.54 2.00 2.18
N HIS A 26 -2.18 1.06 1.30
CA HIS A 26 -2.65 0.99 -0.08
C HIS A 26 -4.13 0.62 -0.11
N VAL A 27 -4.52 -0.47 0.53
CA VAL A 27 -5.92 -0.94 0.61
C VAL A 27 -6.81 0.14 1.22
N LEU A 28 -6.41 0.75 2.34
CA LEU A 28 -7.19 1.81 2.99
C LEU A 28 -7.25 3.09 2.16
N GLY A 29 -6.19 3.40 1.41
CA GLY A 29 -6.06 4.59 0.58
C GLY A 29 -6.61 4.43 -0.84
N GLN A 30 -7.02 3.23 -1.23
CA GLN A 30 -7.21 2.85 -2.63
C GLN A 30 -8.23 3.72 -3.37
N THR A 31 -9.31 4.11 -2.68
CA THR A 31 -10.40 4.94 -3.21
C THR A 31 -10.11 6.45 -3.19
N ARG A 32 -8.94 6.87 -2.70
CA ARG A 32 -8.54 8.29 -2.62
C ARG A 32 -7.27 8.52 -3.41
N LEU A 33 -7.35 9.28 -4.51
CA LEU A 33 -6.26 9.45 -5.47
C LEU A 33 -4.91 9.80 -4.83
N ARG A 34 -4.88 10.85 -3.98
CA ARG A 34 -3.63 11.31 -3.35
C ARG A 34 -3.02 10.24 -2.42
N PRO A 35 -3.75 9.67 -1.43
CA PRO A 35 -3.23 8.55 -0.65
C PRO A 35 -2.75 7.37 -1.51
N HIS A 36 -3.50 7.00 -2.56
CA HIS A 36 -3.15 5.89 -3.44
C HIS A 36 -1.80 6.11 -4.14
N LEU A 37 -1.59 7.30 -4.74
CA LEU A 37 -0.31 7.68 -5.37
C LEU A 37 0.84 7.72 -4.35
N VAL A 38 0.61 8.30 -3.18
CA VAL A 38 1.63 8.41 -2.12
C VAL A 38 2.04 7.04 -1.58
N THR A 39 1.12 6.07 -1.51
CA THR A 39 1.49 4.69 -1.14
C THR A 39 2.37 4.05 -2.20
N HIS A 40 2.02 4.17 -3.48
CA HIS A 40 2.85 3.62 -4.56
C HIS A 40 4.25 4.25 -4.61
N ALA A 41 4.37 5.56 -4.35
CA ALA A 41 5.67 6.21 -4.25
C ALA A 41 6.51 5.65 -3.08
N GLN A 42 5.91 5.29 -1.95
CA GLN A 42 6.62 4.66 -0.83
C GLN A 42 6.94 3.19 -1.09
N MET A 43 6.05 2.44 -1.74
CA MET A 43 6.35 1.08 -2.20
C MET A 43 7.51 1.08 -3.21
N LEU A 44 7.56 2.06 -4.11
CA LEU A 44 8.68 2.26 -5.03
C LEU A 44 9.98 2.55 -4.27
N ALA A 45 9.94 3.44 -3.28
CA ALA A 45 11.09 3.77 -2.45
C ALA A 45 11.61 2.54 -1.69
N LEU A 46 10.72 1.74 -1.07
CA LEU A 46 11.09 0.53 -0.36
C LEU A 46 11.65 -0.53 -1.32
N GLY A 47 11.05 -0.71 -2.50
CA GLY A 47 11.58 -1.60 -3.54
C GLY A 47 12.97 -1.19 -4.01
N TRP A 48 13.23 0.12 -4.12
CA TRP A 48 14.57 0.64 -4.43
C TRP A 48 15.57 0.38 -3.29
N GLU A 49 15.18 0.66 -2.06
CA GLU A 49 15.97 0.46 -0.84
C GLU A 49 16.38 -1.02 -0.67
N THR A 50 15.48 -1.95 -0.99
CA THR A 50 15.72 -3.40 -0.93
C THR A 50 16.31 -3.99 -2.22
N ARG A 51 16.60 -3.16 -3.23
CA ARG A 51 17.08 -3.59 -4.56
C ARG A 51 16.18 -4.61 -5.27
N ASP A 52 14.87 -4.55 -5.03
CA ASP A 52 13.88 -5.38 -5.71
C ASP A 52 13.47 -4.74 -7.04
N GLY A 53 14.21 -5.08 -8.10
CA GLY A 53 13.97 -4.52 -9.44
C GLY A 53 12.60 -4.85 -10.02
N ARG A 54 12.01 -6.00 -9.64
CA ARG A 54 10.66 -6.38 -10.08
C ARG A 54 9.62 -5.46 -9.44
N GLU A 55 9.79 -5.17 -8.15
CA GLU A 55 8.92 -4.24 -7.45
C GLU A 55 9.06 -2.81 -7.99
N VAL A 56 10.29 -2.35 -8.22
CA VAL A 56 10.55 -1.01 -8.81
C VAL A 56 9.79 -0.85 -10.13
N LEU A 57 9.93 -1.78 -11.07
CA LEU A 57 9.22 -1.71 -12.36
C LEU A 57 7.69 -1.79 -12.18
N GLY A 58 7.21 -2.67 -11.29
CA GLY A 58 5.80 -2.84 -11.00
C GLY A 58 5.15 -1.59 -10.40
N GLN A 59 5.88 -0.85 -9.56
CA GLN A 59 5.42 0.38 -8.93
C GLN A 59 5.45 1.57 -9.91
N LEU A 60 6.44 1.66 -10.78
CA LEU A 60 6.47 2.65 -11.87
C LEU A 60 5.25 2.51 -12.79
N LEU A 61 4.92 1.28 -13.20
CA LEU A 61 3.71 1.01 -13.99
C LEU A 61 2.45 1.43 -13.23
N ARG A 62 2.34 1.09 -11.94
CA ARG A 62 1.17 1.42 -11.12
C ARG A 62 1.00 2.92 -10.92
N LEU A 63 2.08 3.68 -10.75
CA LEU A 63 2.02 5.14 -10.69
C LEU A 63 1.40 5.76 -11.96
N LEU A 64 1.64 5.16 -13.14
CA LEU A 64 1.00 5.58 -14.39
C LEU A 64 -0.47 5.13 -14.48
N LEU A 65 -0.81 3.93 -13.98
CA LEU A 65 -2.16 3.38 -14.03
C LEU A 65 -3.13 4.01 -13.03
N VAL A 66 -2.66 4.47 -11.87
CA VAL A 66 -3.52 5.00 -10.80
C VAL A 66 -4.39 6.17 -11.28
N PRO A 67 -3.87 7.23 -11.92
CA PRO A 67 -4.71 8.30 -12.44
C PRO A 67 -5.78 7.80 -13.41
N LEU A 68 -5.44 6.85 -14.29
CA LEU A 68 -6.37 6.27 -15.26
C LEU A 68 -7.48 5.45 -14.55
N GLY A 69 -7.12 4.65 -13.54
CA GLY A 69 -8.07 3.88 -12.75
C GLY A 69 -9.06 4.76 -11.98
N HIS A 70 -8.58 5.88 -11.41
CA HIS A 70 -9.44 6.85 -10.73
C HIS A 70 -10.36 7.60 -11.71
N LEU A 71 -9.86 8.01 -12.88
CA LEU A 71 -10.67 8.68 -13.90
C LEU A 71 -11.78 7.79 -14.46
N THR A 72 -11.52 6.49 -14.58
CA THR A 72 -12.49 5.51 -15.12
C THR A 72 -13.37 4.86 -14.05
N GLY A 73 -13.10 5.12 -12.77
CA GLY A 73 -13.78 4.48 -11.64
C GLY A 73 -13.48 2.98 -11.48
N ARG A 74 -12.51 2.43 -12.21
CA ARG A 74 -12.15 1.01 -12.20
C ARG A 74 -10.92 0.80 -11.34
N LEU A 75 -11.13 0.49 -10.07
CA LEU A 75 -10.07 0.21 -9.11
C LEU A 75 -10.11 -1.27 -8.67
N PRO A 76 -8.96 -1.96 -8.59
CA PRO A 76 -8.88 -3.38 -8.23
C PRO A 76 -9.02 -3.57 -6.71
N LEU A 77 -10.21 -3.36 -6.15
CA LEU A 77 -10.43 -3.31 -4.69
C LEU A 77 -9.84 -4.54 -3.97
N GLY A 78 -9.19 -4.28 -2.84
CA GLY A 78 -8.57 -5.29 -1.98
C GLY A 78 -7.22 -5.82 -2.47
N ASN A 79 -6.75 -5.39 -3.63
CA ASN A 79 -5.38 -5.63 -4.09
C ASN A 79 -4.37 -5.01 -3.13
N ALA A 80 -3.33 -5.75 -2.76
CA ALA A 80 -2.30 -5.27 -1.82
C ALA A 80 -1.31 -4.27 -2.44
N GLY A 81 -1.32 -4.11 -3.76
CA GLY A 81 -0.47 -3.15 -4.48
C GLY A 81 0.91 -3.68 -4.88
N ARG A 82 1.33 -4.86 -4.41
CA ARG A 82 2.62 -5.50 -4.73
C ARG A 82 2.73 -5.93 -6.20
N SER A 83 3.95 -5.93 -6.74
CA SER A 83 4.25 -6.29 -8.13
C SER A 83 4.10 -7.78 -8.48
N ASN A 84 4.03 -8.66 -7.48
CA ASN A 84 3.78 -10.10 -7.67
C ASN A 84 2.29 -10.42 -7.90
N ILE A 85 1.39 -9.47 -7.64
CA ILE A 85 -0.04 -9.57 -7.92
C ILE A 85 -0.33 -8.75 -9.19
N SER A 86 -1.30 -9.16 -10.02
CA SER A 86 -1.70 -8.36 -11.18
C SER A 86 -2.25 -7.00 -10.74
N ALA A 87 -1.92 -5.93 -11.46
CA ALA A 87 -2.40 -4.57 -11.17
C ALA A 87 -3.92 -4.41 -11.42
N PHE A 88 -4.57 -5.37 -12.07
CA PHE A 88 -6.00 -5.33 -12.39
C PHE A 88 -6.82 -6.37 -11.61
N GLN A 89 -6.18 -7.11 -10.70
CA GLN A 89 -6.85 -8.16 -9.95
C GLN A 89 -7.59 -7.58 -8.74
N THR A 90 -8.92 -7.63 -8.78
CA THR A 90 -9.77 -7.46 -7.59
C THR A 90 -9.71 -8.74 -6.75
N MET A 91 -9.64 -8.59 -5.43
CA MET A 91 -9.55 -9.73 -4.50
C MET A 91 -10.07 -9.35 -3.11
N PRO A 92 -10.45 -10.33 -2.27
CA PRO A 92 -10.72 -10.08 -0.87
C PRO A 92 -9.50 -9.45 -0.17
N ILE A 93 -9.74 -8.61 0.83
CA ILE A 93 -8.67 -8.06 1.67
C ILE A 93 -8.04 -9.22 2.45
N ARG A 94 -6.72 -9.33 2.39
CA ARG A 94 -5.95 -10.34 3.14
C ARG A 94 -6.13 -10.11 4.65
N GLU A 95 -6.25 -11.19 5.42
CA GLU A 95 -6.64 -11.14 6.83
C GLU A 95 -5.67 -10.32 7.71
N ASP A 96 -4.37 -10.46 7.49
CA ASP A 96 -3.30 -9.70 8.16
C ASP A 96 -3.39 -8.19 7.89
N ILE A 97 -3.73 -7.80 6.66
CA ILE A 97 -3.96 -6.41 6.28
C ILE A 97 -5.19 -5.87 7.00
N ALA A 98 -6.30 -6.61 7.01
CA ALA A 98 -7.54 -6.22 7.67
C ALA A 98 -7.32 -6.03 9.18
N ALA A 99 -6.66 -7.00 9.83
CA ALA A 99 -6.33 -6.95 11.25
C ALA A 99 -5.46 -5.74 11.60
N LEU A 100 -4.45 -5.43 10.77
CA LEU A 100 -3.61 -4.24 11.01
C LEU A 100 -4.39 -2.94 10.88
N ILE A 101 -5.28 -2.83 9.88
CA ILE A 101 -6.14 -1.64 9.72
C ILE A 101 -7.03 -1.46 10.96
N GLU A 102 -7.64 -2.53 11.44
CA GLU A 102 -8.49 -2.50 12.64
C GLU A 102 -7.71 -2.11 13.90
N GLN A 103 -6.55 -2.71 14.13
CA GLN A 103 -5.69 -2.37 15.28
C GLN A 103 -5.30 -0.89 15.29
N VAL A 104 -4.95 -0.33 14.12
CA VAL A 104 -4.60 1.10 14.03
C VAL A 104 -5.83 1.98 14.23
N ALA A 105 -7.01 1.59 13.75
CA ALA A 105 -8.25 2.32 13.99
C ALA A 105 -8.59 2.39 15.49
N GLN A 106 -8.54 1.26 16.19
CA GLN A 106 -8.79 1.17 17.63
C GLN A 106 -7.81 2.03 18.45
N ALA A 107 -6.53 2.02 18.08
CA ALA A 107 -5.52 2.84 18.76
C ALA A 107 -5.78 4.35 18.60
N VAL A 108 -6.30 4.79 17.45
CA VAL A 108 -6.66 6.20 17.23
C VAL A 108 -7.86 6.60 18.07
N ASP A 109 -8.87 5.73 18.19
CA ASP A 109 -10.09 6.03 18.94
C ASP A 109 -9.89 5.95 20.46
N GLY A 110 -9.01 5.06 20.96
CA GLY A 110 -8.66 4.96 22.38
C GLY A 110 -7.73 6.07 22.90
N THR A 111 -7.23 6.96 22.03
CA THR A 111 -6.42 8.13 22.41
C THR A 111 -7.26 9.43 22.44
N ARG A 112 -8.59 9.34 22.32
CA ARG A 112 -9.52 10.47 22.44
C ARG A 112 -10.26 10.46 23.77
#